data_AF-A0A3D1M2S3-F1
#
_entry.id   AF-A0A3D1M2S3-F1
#
_cell.length_a   1.000
_cell.length_b   1.000
_cell.length_c   1.000
_cell.angle_alpha   90.00
_cell.angle_beta   90.00
_cell.angle_gamma   90.00
#
_symmetry.space_group_name_H-M   'P 1'
#
loop_
_entity.id
_entity.type
_entity.pdbx_description
1 polymer ?
#
loop_
_entity_poly.entity_id
_entity_poly.type
_entity_poly.pdbx_seq_one_letter_code
_entity_poly.pdbx_strand_id
1 'polypeptide(L)'
;MSLVDAAIVRRLMDRLVGFRCSKFCRSWKLRSMGRVQTPTLGYIVDKELDREAHVPIEFHSVSAITNNIEAKVRFHESDDPDAWTDGDGKHFPDRTSDSENANSVLSQLNNERKLILESIREGTVNRKPQPPFTTDTMLQSASSILGWSISKTSSISSALYQSGHITYIRTDSTRTNASAREEIRRHIEGRYGQNFLGEGIGEAGKKNSGIVQDAHEAIRPTKPSEENISADPEQSRLYKLIWSRFAASQMSNSIRERRSLTFSCEGVSEEVYATSSWRTHSGWEEVFDWANKEAIIRPPSIGLNIGDTWGIDQDAEITTDFTKPARRFTESSIIQQMKKDGIGRPSTYVSTVTKLLDRGYLEREGGSLIPTEDGRTLWLDVAPYYNHSDVYGDGIFSYKFTSNMESNLDFIENGEVEASTKWEEFVEIFRNTHNIALEKRREKPTIRQMQYLERLMLKMPESDKNSILQGREITELSGRETKEIIDNLAETNQAIIPASEKQLALIIRLVDKLNLDLSKLLSEMGISDISELTGGRGGNASELIGNLIDLDKESPATEKQKEAITSMSEKLEIPIEQSIELVMAESVDSISKSEASALISLLKKTISNNRRKHK
;
A
#
# COMPACT_ATOMS: atom_id res chain seq x y z
N MET A 1 -21.07 -26.26 -7.91
CA MET A 1 -20.64 -25.58 -9.15
C MET A 1 -20.58 -24.07 -8.91
N SER A 2 -21.54 -23.48 -8.20
CA SER A 2 -21.60 -22.08 -7.74
C SER A 2 -20.27 -21.43 -7.29
N LEU A 3 -19.51 -22.06 -6.38
CA LEU A 3 -18.17 -21.60 -5.96
C LEU A 3 -17.18 -21.44 -7.12
N VAL A 4 -17.18 -22.40 -8.05
CA VAL A 4 -16.32 -22.39 -9.24
C VAL A 4 -16.79 -21.30 -10.19
N ASP A 5 -18.10 -21.16 -10.38
CA ASP A 5 -18.68 -20.15 -11.26
C ASP A 5 -18.39 -18.73 -10.76
N ALA A 6 -18.54 -18.46 -9.46
CA ALA A 6 -18.15 -17.20 -8.85
C ALA A 6 -16.66 -16.88 -9.06
N ALA A 7 -15.78 -17.88 -8.91
CA ALA A 7 -14.35 -17.72 -9.18
C ALA A 7 -14.05 -17.44 -10.65
N ILE A 8 -14.75 -18.08 -11.58
CA ILE A 8 -14.65 -17.85 -13.03
C ILE A 8 -15.10 -16.42 -13.36
N VAL A 9 -16.28 -16.01 -12.91
CA VAL A 9 -16.82 -14.66 -13.16
C VAL A 9 -15.86 -13.60 -12.62
N ARG A 10 -15.39 -13.73 -11.37
CA ARG A 10 -14.37 -12.82 -10.79
C ARG A 10 -13.13 -12.74 -11.69
N ARG A 11 -12.62 -13.88 -12.15
CA ARG A 11 -11.43 -13.94 -13.01
C ARG A 11 -11.64 -13.25 -14.36
N LEU A 12 -12.81 -13.43 -14.97
CA LEU A 12 -13.16 -12.81 -16.24
C LEU A 12 -13.33 -11.30 -16.11
N MET A 13 -14.00 -10.83 -15.05
CA MET A 13 -14.16 -9.41 -14.73
C MET A 13 -12.81 -8.72 -14.55
N ASP A 14 -11.95 -9.28 -13.69
CA ASP A 14 -10.63 -8.72 -13.44
C ASP A 14 -9.74 -8.73 -14.69
N ARG A 15 -9.90 -9.75 -15.56
CA ARG A 15 -9.19 -9.81 -16.85
C ARG A 15 -9.69 -8.73 -17.80
N LEU A 16 -11.00 -8.54 -17.92
CA LEU A 16 -11.61 -7.56 -18.83
C LEU A 16 -11.21 -6.14 -18.45
N VAL A 17 -11.44 -5.77 -17.18
CA VAL A 17 -11.04 -4.46 -16.62
C VAL A 17 -9.53 -4.28 -16.74
N GLY A 18 -8.76 -5.25 -16.26
CA GLY A 18 -7.31 -5.18 -16.26
C GLY A 18 -6.74 -4.99 -17.66
N PHE A 19 -7.22 -5.72 -18.66
CA PHE A 19 -6.72 -5.63 -20.03
C PHE A 19 -7.07 -4.29 -20.70
N ARG A 20 -8.36 -3.90 -20.64
CA ARG A 20 -8.85 -2.70 -21.35
C ARG A 20 -8.41 -1.41 -20.66
N CYS A 21 -8.58 -1.31 -19.35
CA CYS A 21 -8.21 -0.11 -18.60
C CYS A 21 -6.69 0.06 -18.52
N SER A 22 -5.90 -1.01 -18.45
CA SER A 22 -4.43 -0.88 -18.53
C SER A 22 -3.96 -0.39 -19.90
N LYS A 23 -4.61 -0.82 -21.00
CA LYS A 23 -4.30 -0.27 -22.33
C LYS A 23 -4.61 1.23 -22.40
N PHE A 24 -5.69 1.65 -21.74
CA PHE A 24 -6.09 3.04 -21.64
C PHE A 24 -5.08 3.88 -20.85
N CYS A 25 -4.75 3.51 -19.61
CA CYS A 25 -3.87 4.30 -18.74
C CYS A 25 -2.43 4.42 -19.26
N ARG A 26 -1.96 3.47 -20.09
CA ARG A 26 -0.63 3.54 -20.73
C ARG A 26 -0.43 4.78 -21.62
N SER A 27 -1.51 5.42 -22.04
CA SER A 27 -1.40 6.72 -22.74
C SER A 27 -0.90 7.85 -21.84
N TRP A 28 -1.04 7.71 -20.51
CA TRP A 28 -0.39 8.52 -19.47
C TRP A 28 0.93 7.90 -18.96
N LYS A 29 1.52 6.96 -19.69
CA LYS A 29 2.74 6.21 -19.28
C LYS A 29 2.59 5.35 -18.01
N LEU A 30 1.38 5.22 -17.48
CA LEU A 30 1.08 4.40 -16.30
C LEU A 30 1.06 2.89 -16.63
N ARG A 31 1.39 2.06 -15.63
CA ARG A 31 1.57 0.61 -15.82
C ARG A 31 0.25 -0.16 -16.01
N SER A 32 -0.77 0.12 -15.20
CA SER A 32 -1.99 -0.67 -15.15
C SER A 32 -3.15 -0.05 -14.34
N MET A 33 -4.36 -0.47 -14.66
CA MET A 33 -5.57 -0.23 -13.86
C MET A 33 -6.23 -1.55 -13.47
N GLY A 34 -6.99 -1.54 -12.39
CA GLY A 34 -7.67 -2.75 -11.93
C GLY A 34 -8.74 -2.43 -10.91
N ARG A 35 -9.80 -3.22 -10.96
CA ARG A 35 -11.04 -2.95 -10.26
C ARG A 35 -10.88 -2.74 -8.76
N VAL A 36 -10.08 -3.57 -8.07
CA VAL A 36 -9.87 -3.45 -6.61
C VAL A 36 -8.70 -2.52 -6.27
N GLN A 37 -7.61 -2.59 -7.05
CA GLN A 37 -6.40 -1.80 -6.77
C GLN A 37 -6.61 -0.30 -6.97
N THR A 38 -7.38 0.11 -7.99
CA THR A 38 -7.56 1.52 -8.34
C THR A 38 -8.37 2.27 -7.26
N PRO A 39 -9.51 1.77 -6.77
CA PRO A 39 -10.16 2.36 -5.60
C PRO A 39 -9.27 2.27 -4.35
N THR A 40 -8.54 1.17 -4.12
CA THR A 40 -7.64 1.09 -2.96
C THR A 40 -6.58 2.21 -2.96
N LEU A 41 -6.04 2.54 -4.14
CA LEU A 41 -5.16 3.68 -4.32
C LEU A 41 -5.89 5.01 -4.06
N GLY A 42 -7.15 5.12 -4.51
CA GLY A 42 -8.00 6.28 -4.28
C GLY A 42 -8.05 6.72 -2.82
N TYR A 43 -8.31 5.80 -1.88
CA TYR A 43 -8.31 6.15 -0.45
C TYR A 43 -7.01 6.79 0.02
N ILE A 44 -5.88 6.30 -0.50
CA ILE A 44 -4.56 6.80 -0.10
C ILE A 44 -4.30 8.17 -0.72
N VAL A 45 -4.69 8.38 -1.97
CA VAL A 45 -4.57 9.68 -2.65
C VAL A 45 -5.51 10.70 -2.02
N ASP A 46 -6.79 10.38 -1.83
CA ASP A 46 -7.78 11.25 -1.19
C ASP A 46 -7.30 11.68 0.20
N LYS A 47 -6.80 10.74 1.01
CA LYS A 47 -6.24 11.05 2.31
C LYS A 47 -5.01 11.96 2.23
N GLU A 48 -4.15 11.79 1.23
CA GLU A 48 -2.99 12.66 1.08
C GLU A 48 -3.40 14.08 0.67
N LEU A 49 -4.43 14.23 -0.16
CA LEU A 49 -5.03 15.52 -0.48
C LEU A 49 -5.64 16.19 0.76
N ASP A 50 -6.38 15.43 1.60
CA ASP A 50 -6.93 15.95 2.86
C ASP A 50 -5.81 16.44 3.80
N ARG A 51 -4.69 15.72 3.83
CA ARG A 51 -3.51 16.11 4.63
C ARG A 51 -2.83 17.37 4.09
N GLU A 52 -2.76 17.54 2.77
CA GLU A 52 -2.20 18.72 2.11
C GLU A 52 -3.08 19.95 2.26
N ALA A 53 -4.40 19.76 2.31
CA ALA A 53 -5.38 20.81 2.53
C ALA A 53 -5.52 21.23 4.01
N HIS A 54 -4.96 20.44 4.94
CA HIS A 54 -5.07 20.71 6.38
C HIS A 54 -4.37 22.02 6.76
N VAL A 55 -5.13 22.94 7.33
CA VAL A 55 -4.60 24.18 7.92
C VAL A 55 -4.38 23.94 9.42
N PRO A 56 -3.13 23.96 9.91
CA PRO A 56 -2.85 23.78 11.33
C PRO A 56 -3.48 24.91 12.16
N ILE A 57 -4.22 24.52 13.21
CA ILE A 57 -4.84 25.43 14.17
C ILE A 57 -4.01 25.38 15.45
N GLU A 58 -3.55 26.54 15.90
CA GLU A 58 -2.81 26.69 17.15
C GLU A 58 -3.71 26.45 18.36
N PHE A 59 -3.16 25.80 19.39
CA PHE A 59 -3.80 25.68 20.68
C PHE A 59 -2.75 25.64 21.80
N HIS A 60 -3.20 26.04 22.98
CA HIS A 60 -2.43 25.99 24.22
C HIS A 60 -3.10 25.01 25.18
N SER A 61 -2.28 24.24 25.89
CA SER A 61 -2.69 23.45 27.05
C SER A 61 -1.74 23.70 28.20
N VAL A 62 -2.26 23.80 29.42
CA VAL A 62 -1.46 23.99 30.64
C VAL A 62 -1.58 22.73 31.49
N SER A 63 -0.43 22.19 31.91
CA SER A 63 -0.37 21.03 32.79
C SER A 63 0.67 21.19 33.89
N ALA A 64 0.50 20.42 34.95
CA ALA A 64 1.35 20.43 36.13
C ALA A 64 1.54 18.99 36.62
N ILE A 65 2.76 18.60 36.95
CA ILE A 65 3.03 17.28 37.54
C ILE A 65 2.86 17.37 39.05
N THR A 66 1.98 16.55 39.60
CA THR A 66 1.74 16.46 41.05
C THR A 66 1.65 14.99 41.47
N ASN A 67 2.46 14.58 42.44
CA ASN A 67 2.54 13.21 42.91
C ASN A 67 2.77 12.18 41.78
N ASN A 68 3.60 12.53 40.79
CA ASN A 68 3.83 11.77 39.55
C ASN A 68 2.58 11.53 38.69
N ILE A 69 1.56 12.38 38.83
CA ILE A 69 0.35 12.38 38.00
C ILE A 69 0.33 13.72 37.24
N GLU A 70 0.06 13.66 35.95
CA GLU A 70 -0.18 14.85 35.14
C GLU A 70 -1.59 15.39 35.44
N ALA A 71 -1.65 16.59 36.00
CA ALA A 71 -2.87 17.38 36.16
C ALA A 71 -2.94 18.43 35.05
N LYS A 72 -4.12 18.60 34.46
CA LYS A 72 -4.36 19.48 33.31
C LYS A 72 -5.41 20.52 33.65
N VAL A 73 -5.24 21.72 33.12
CA VAL A 73 -6.23 22.79 33.22
C VAL A 73 -7.35 22.53 32.22
N ARG A 74 -8.60 22.69 32.67
CA ARG A 74 -9.79 22.75 31.82
C ARG A 74 -10.12 24.21 31.54
N PHE A 75 -10.09 24.61 30.28
CA PHE A 75 -10.39 25.98 29.86
C PHE A 75 -11.87 26.19 29.54
N HIS A 76 -12.51 25.18 28.93
CA HIS A 76 -13.87 25.31 28.39
C HIS A 76 -14.69 24.04 28.63
N GLU A 77 -16.00 24.19 28.79
CA GLU A 77 -16.99 23.14 28.62
C GLU A 77 -17.41 23.00 27.15
N SER A 78 -18.09 21.90 26.82
CA SER A 78 -18.45 21.59 25.43
C SER A 78 -19.46 22.55 24.79
N ASP A 79 -20.24 23.27 25.60
CA ASP A 79 -21.27 24.22 25.21
C ASP A 79 -20.82 25.69 25.29
N ASP A 80 -19.57 25.94 25.70
CA ASP A 80 -19.02 27.28 25.72
C ASP A 80 -18.83 27.83 24.30
N PRO A 81 -19.09 29.13 24.06
CA PRO A 81 -18.91 29.76 22.74
C PRO A 81 -17.49 29.61 22.19
N ASP A 82 -16.50 29.61 23.09
CA ASP A 82 -15.07 29.56 22.77
C ASP A 82 -14.47 28.15 22.96
N ALA A 83 -15.33 27.13 23.09
CA ALA A 83 -14.91 25.75 23.29
C ALA A 83 -13.99 25.27 22.17
N TRP A 84 -12.78 24.84 22.53
CA TRP A 84 -11.84 24.32 21.56
C TRP A 84 -12.31 22.97 21.02
N THR A 85 -12.40 22.86 19.70
CA THR A 85 -12.71 21.63 18.97
C THR A 85 -11.67 21.36 17.90
N ASP A 86 -11.40 20.08 17.60
CA ASP A 86 -10.59 19.74 16.44
C ASP A 86 -11.38 19.87 15.13
N GLY A 87 -10.72 19.62 13.99
CA GLY A 87 -11.34 19.68 12.67
C GLY A 87 -12.48 18.67 12.45
N ASP A 88 -12.60 17.65 13.30
CA ASP A 88 -13.70 16.67 13.28
C ASP A 88 -14.85 17.08 14.23
N GLY A 89 -14.78 18.25 14.86
CA GLY A 89 -15.77 18.78 15.81
C GLY A 89 -15.69 18.13 17.20
N LYS A 90 -14.60 17.41 17.51
CA LYS A 90 -14.43 16.81 18.82
C LYS A 90 -13.90 17.86 19.80
N HIS A 91 -14.59 18.04 20.92
CA HIS A 91 -14.19 18.95 21.99
C HIS A 91 -13.00 18.42 22.80
N PHE A 92 -12.06 19.33 23.12
CA PHE A 92 -10.93 19.07 24.01
C PHE A 92 -10.92 20.13 25.13
N PRO A 93 -11.34 19.77 26.36
CA PRO A 93 -11.46 20.73 27.45
C PRO A 93 -10.10 21.27 27.92
N ASP A 94 -9.01 20.53 27.67
CA ASP A 94 -7.64 20.92 28.03
C ASP A 94 -6.95 21.85 27.03
N ARG A 95 -7.69 22.39 26.06
CA ARG A 95 -7.15 23.24 25.00
C ARG A 95 -7.87 24.58 24.92
N THR A 96 -7.12 25.62 24.61
CA THR A 96 -7.65 26.96 24.35
C THR A 96 -6.87 27.63 23.21
N SER A 97 -7.52 28.52 22.47
CA SER A 97 -6.85 29.44 21.53
C SER A 97 -6.48 30.77 22.20
N ASP A 98 -6.87 30.99 23.45
CA ASP A 98 -6.54 32.18 24.22
C ASP A 98 -5.17 32.02 24.91
N SER A 99 -4.13 32.57 24.27
CA SER A 99 -2.76 32.55 24.78
C SER A 99 -2.61 33.38 26.04
N GLU A 100 -3.35 34.48 26.21
CA GLU A 100 -3.24 35.35 27.38
C GLU A 100 -3.78 34.65 28.62
N ASN A 101 -4.94 34.00 28.49
CA ASN A 101 -5.50 33.20 29.58
C ASN A 101 -4.58 32.04 29.96
N ALA A 102 -4.08 31.28 28.97
CA ALA A 102 -3.17 30.16 29.24
C ALA A 102 -1.89 30.59 30.00
N ASN A 103 -1.30 31.74 29.64
CA ASN A 103 -0.13 32.28 30.35
C ASN A 103 -0.47 32.82 31.76
N SER A 104 -1.66 33.38 31.93
CA SER A 104 -2.16 33.82 33.24
C SER A 104 -2.28 32.63 34.19
N VAL A 105 -2.97 31.56 33.76
CA VAL A 105 -3.15 30.34 34.55
C VAL A 105 -1.80 29.67 34.87
N LEU A 106 -0.90 29.58 33.89
CA LEU A 106 0.47 29.07 34.11
C LEU A 106 1.20 29.83 35.23
N SER A 107 1.14 31.16 35.20
CA SER A 107 1.80 32.02 36.18
C SER A 107 1.21 31.83 37.58
N GLN A 108 -0.11 31.69 37.67
CA GLN A 108 -0.82 31.45 38.94
C GLN A 108 -0.47 30.08 39.54
N LEU A 109 -0.48 29.02 38.73
CA LEU A 109 -0.07 27.67 39.15
C LEU A 109 1.37 27.65 39.68
N ASN A 110 2.29 28.34 38.99
CA ASN A 110 3.70 28.42 39.39
C ASN A 110 3.94 29.31 40.61
N ASN A 111 3.10 30.32 40.85
CA ASN A 111 3.18 31.16 42.04
C ASN A 111 2.68 30.42 43.30
N GLU A 112 1.53 29.73 43.22
CA GLU A 112 0.95 29.06 44.39
C GLU A 112 1.63 27.71 44.69
N ARG A 113 1.95 26.94 43.63
CA ARG A 113 2.55 25.59 43.72
C ARG A 113 1.79 24.58 44.58
N LYS A 114 0.50 24.81 44.80
CA LYS A 114 -0.38 23.92 45.58
C LYS A 114 -1.71 23.73 44.88
N LEU A 115 -2.15 22.48 44.87
CA LEU A 115 -3.46 22.05 44.40
C LEU A 115 -4.24 21.48 45.57
N ILE A 116 -5.50 21.89 45.73
CA ILE A 116 -6.39 21.37 46.78
C ILE A 116 -7.33 20.38 46.12
N LEU A 117 -7.32 19.12 46.57
CA LEU A 117 -8.18 18.08 46.03
C LEU A 117 -9.64 18.31 46.44
N GLU A 118 -10.51 18.67 45.49
CA GLU A 118 -11.90 19.01 45.77
C GLU A 118 -12.85 17.83 45.56
N SER A 119 -12.58 17.01 44.53
CA SER A 119 -13.47 15.92 44.17
C SER A 119 -12.73 14.69 43.69
N ILE A 120 -13.28 13.53 44.03
CA ILE A 120 -12.75 12.23 43.64
C ILE A 120 -13.92 11.42 43.10
N ARG A 121 -13.87 11.07 41.82
CA ARG A 121 -14.83 10.16 41.19
C ARG A 121 -14.17 8.80 40.97
N GLU A 122 -14.67 7.81 41.68
CA GLU A 122 -14.24 6.42 41.53
C GLU A 122 -14.87 5.78 40.30
N GLY A 123 -14.07 5.03 39.57
CA GLY A 123 -14.54 4.29 38.42
C GLY A 123 -13.75 3.02 38.20
N THR A 124 -14.37 2.09 37.49
CA THR A 124 -13.75 0.83 37.08
C THR A 124 -13.72 0.76 35.56
N VAL A 125 -12.53 0.55 34.99
CA VAL A 125 -12.34 0.37 33.55
C VAL A 125 -12.17 -1.10 33.26
N ASN A 126 -13.16 -1.67 32.55
CA ASN A 126 -13.13 -3.06 32.07
C ASN A 126 -12.64 -3.10 30.63
N ARG A 127 -11.41 -3.57 30.41
CA ARG A 127 -10.90 -3.83 29.06
C ARG A 127 -11.30 -5.23 28.64
N LYS A 128 -12.23 -5.31 27.70
CA LYS A 128 -12.71 -6.58 27.14
C LYS A 128 -11.66 -7.23 26.23
N PRO A 129 -11.56 -8.57 26.21
CA PRO A 129 -10.75 -9.25 25.22
C PRO A 129 -11.30 -9.01 23.80
N GLN A 130 -10.42 -9.17 22.81
CA GLN A 130 -10.81 -9.13 21.40
C GLN A 130 -11.21 -10.53 20.93
N PRO A 131 -12.05 -10.65 19.88
CA PRO A 131 -12.38 -11.94 19.29
C PRO A 131 -11.14 -12.65 18.72
N PRO A 132 -11.24 -13.97 18.46
CA PRO A 132 -10.24 -14.72 17.69
C PRO A 132 -9.92 -14.06 16.34
N PHE A 133 -8.73 -14.32 15.80
CA PHE A 133 -8.26 -13.61 14.63
C PHE A 133 -9.07 -13.91 13.36
N THR A 134 -9.44 -12.85 12.67
CA THR A 134 -9.67 -12.84 11.23
C THR A 134 -8.36 -12.52 10.51
N THR A 135 -8.34 -12.61 9.17
CA THR A 135 -7.16 -12.30 8.37
C THR A 135 -6.65 -10.87 8.60
N ASP A 136 -7.54 -9.89 8.49
CA ASP A 136 -7.22 -8.46 8.68
C ASP A 136 -6.73 -8.15 10.11
N THR A 137 -7.36 -8.72 11.12
CA THR A 137 -6.99 -8.47 12.53
C THR A 137 -5.68 -9.14 12.91
N MET A 138 -5.35 -10.30 12.31
CA MET A 138 -4.03 -10.94 12.43
C MET A 138 -2.95 -10.06 11.79
N LEU A 139 -3.16 -9.61 10.54
CA LEU A 139 -2.22 -8.74 9.83
C LEU A 139 -1.98 -7.43 10.60
N GLN A 140 -3.03 -6.82 11.12
CA GLN A 140 -2.93 -5.60 11.94
C GLN A 140 -2.13 -5.85 13.22
N SER A 141 -2.42 -6.95 13.93
CA SER A 141 -1.75 -7.24 15.21
C SER A 141 -0.29 -7.60 15.00
N ALA A 142 0.05 -8.34 13.94
CA ALA A 142 1.43 -8.62 13.57
C ALA A 142 2.21 -7.35 13.19
N SER A 143 1.57 -6.41 12.48
CA SER A 143 2.18 -5.11 12.19
C SER A 143 2.42 -4.30 13.46
N SER A 144 1.42 -4.19 14.34
CA SER A 144 1.51 -3.37 15.57
C SER A 144 2.40 -3.97 16.66
N ILE A 145 2.43 -5.30 16.81
CA ILE A 145 3.12 -5.99 17.92
C ILE A 145 4.48 -6.53 17.48
N LEU A 146 4.58 -7.07 16.26
CA LEU A 146 5.80 -7.69 15.74
C LEU A 146 6.59 -6.78 14.81
N GLY A 147 6.02 -5.65 14.37
CA GLY A 147 6.64 -4.73 13.41
C GLY A 147 6.75 -5.33 12.00
N TRP A 148 5.93 -6.32 11.66
CA TRP A 148 6.05 -7.04 10.39
C TRP A 148 5.20 -6.40 9.28
N SER A 149 5.68 -6.52 8.04
CA SER A 149 4.87 -6.23 6.86
C SER A 149 3.76 -7.27 6.69
N ILE A 150 2.70 -6.89 5.96
CA ILE A 150 1.58 -7.80 5.68
C ILE A 150 2.04 -9.00 4.85
N SER A 151 3.00 -8.79 3.94
CA SER A 151 3.53 -9.83 3.06
C SER A 151 4.30 -10.88 3.86
N LYS A 152 5.18 -10.44 4.78
CA LYS A 152 5.89 -11.34 5.71
C LYS A 152 4.92 -12.14 6.56
N THR A 153 3.96 -11.46 7.21
CA THR A 153 2.94 -12.11 8.04
C THR A 153 2.14 -13.15 7.25
N SER A 154 1.73 -12.81 6.01
CA SER A 154 1.00 -13.73 5.14
C SER A 154 1.83 -14.96 4.73
N SER A 155 3.13 -14.79 4.52
CA SER A 155 4.03 -15.91 4.17
C SER A 155 4.21 -16.85 5.36
N ILE A 156 4.49 -16.31 6.54
CA ILE A 156 4.71 -17.10 7.76
C ILE A 156 3.43 -17.80 8.20
N SER A 157 2.28 -17.11 8.14
CA SER A 157 0.99 -17.75 8.46
C SER A 157 0.66 -18.89 7.49
N SER A 158 1.02 -18.75 6.21
CA SER A 158 0.86 -19.83 5.23
C SER A 158 1.71 -21.05 5.59
N ALA A 159 2.96 -20.85 6.03
CA ALA A 159 3.83 -21.91 6.49
C ALA A 159 3.26 -22.61 7.75
N LEU A 160 2.81 -21.84 8.74
CA LEU A 160 2.18 -22.38 9.96
C LEU A 160 0.93 -23.23 9.63
N TYR A 161 0.10 -22.78 8.69
CA TYR A 161 -1.07 -23.53 8.23
C TYR A 161 -0.67 -24.83 7.53
N GLN A 162 0.32 -24.77 6.62
CA GLN A 162 0.81 -25.95 5.89
C GLN A 162 1.45 -26.99 6.82
N SER A 163 2.10 -26.54 7.90
CA SER A 163 2.65 -27.41 8.96
C SER A 163 1.59 -27.92 9.94
N GLY A 164 0.33 -27.50 9.79
CA GLY A 164 -0.79 -27.96 10.63
C GLY A 164 -0.86 -27.34 12.03
N HIS A 165 -0.15 -26.23 12.28
CA HIS A 165 -0.14 -25.57 13.59
C HIS A 165 -1.34 -24.64 13.81
N ILE A 166 -1.89 -24.06 12.74
CA ILE A 166 -3.03 -23.13 12.82
C ILE A 166 -4.12 -23.50 11.80
N THR A 167 -5.33 -22.99 12.03
CA THR A 167 -6.45 -23.11 11.09
C THR A 167 -6.24 -22.25 9.83
N TYR A 168 -7.15 -22.37 8.86
CA TYR A 168 -7.03 -21.68 7.57
C TYR A 168 -6.95 -20.15 7.72
N ILE A 169 -5.95 -19.56 7.07
CA ILE A 169 -5.52 -18.17 7.29
C ILE A 169 -6.31 -17.11 6.51
N ARG A 170 -7.17 -17.51 5.57
CA ARG A 170 -7.97 -16.59 4.74
C ARG A 170 -9.43 -16.70 5.16
N THR A 171 -9.75 -16.00 6.24
CA THR A 171 -11.05 -16.00 6.90
C THR A 171 -11.44 -14.59 7.34
N ASP A 172 -12.72 -14.26 7.18
CA ASP A 172 -13.36 -13.08 7.79
C ASP A 172 -14.14 -13.45 9.06
N SER A 173 -14.16 -14.74 9.42
CA SER A 173 -14.92 -15.28 10.54
C SER A 173 -14.14 -15.19 11.85
N THR A 174 -14.82 -14.78 12.91
CA THR A 174 -14.33 -14.89 14.30
C THR A 174 -14.85 -16.15 15.00
N ARG A 175 -15.60 -17.00 14.29
CA ARG A 175 -16.24 -18.20 14.84
C ARG A 175 -15.19 -19.27 15.14
N THR A 176 -15.34 -19.97 16.27
CA THR A 176 -14.49 -21.10 16.66
C THR A 176 -15.33 -22.29 17.11
N ASN A 177 -14.81 -23.50 16.91
CA ASN A 177 -15.52 -24.72 17.26
C ASN A 177 -15.56 -24.93 18.80
N ALA A 178 -16.60 -25.61 19.28
CA ALA A 178 -16.83 -25.78 20.72
C ALA A 178 -15.71 -26.58 21.40
N SER A 179 -15.18 -27.62 20.74
CA SER A 179 -14.11 -28.47 21.29
C SER A 179 -12.83 -27.68 21.58
N ALA A 180 -12.44 -26.78 20.67
CA ALA A 180 -11.24 -25.95 20.84
C ALA A 180 -11.42 -24.93 21.96
N ARG A 181 -12.63 -24.38 22.11
CA ARG A 181 -12.97 -23.48 23.22
C ARG A 181 -12.94 -24.21 24.56
N GLU A 182 -13.46 -25.42 24.63
CA GLU A 182 -13.40 -26.23 25.85
C GLU A 182 -11.95 -26.60 26.20
N GLU A 183 -11.15 -26.98 25.21
CA GLU A 183 -9.73 -27.29 25.41
C GLU A 183 -8.93 -26.08 25.94
N ILE A 184 -9.07 -24.91 25.31
CA ILE A 184 -8.33 -23.72 25.76
C ILE A 184 -8.83 -23.24 27.13
N ARG A 185 -10.12 -23.36 27.44
CA ARG A 185 -10.67 -22.99 28.75
C ARG A 185 -10.12 -23.87 29.86
N ARG A 186 -10.04 -25.19 29.66
CA ARG A 186 -9.37 -26.10 30.62
C ARG A 186 -7.90 -25.76 30.80
N HIS A 187 -7.21 -25.40 29.71
CA HIS A 187 -5.82 -24.94 29.80
C HIS A 187 -5.69 -23.63 30.60
N ILE A 188 -6.59 -22.66 30.37
CA ILE A 188 -6.61 -21.39 31.11
C ILE A 188 -6.88 -21.63 32.59
N GLU A 189 -7.90 -22.43 32.92
CA GLU A 189 -8.27 -22.75 34.30
C GLU A 189 -7.11 -23.44 35.03
N GLY A 190 -6.48 -24.44 34.41
CA GLY A 190 -5.37 -25.18 35.02
C GLY A 190 -4.09 -24.36 35.21
N ARG A 191 -3.86 -23.36 34.35
CA ARG A 191 -2.63 -22.54 34.40
C ARG A 191 -2.79 -21.23 35.16
N TYR A 192 -3.87 -20.50 34.94
CA TYR A 192 -4.10 -19.15 35.47
C TYR A 192 -5.15 -19.13 36.60
N GLY A 193 -6.04 -20.12 36.65
CA GLY A 193 -7.09 -20.24 37.65
C GLY A 193 -8.47 -19.81 37.17
N GLN A 194 -9.49 -20.16 37.95
CA GLN A 194 -10.90 -19.98 37.59
C GLN A 194 -11.31 -18.52 37.39
N ASN A 195 -10.71 -17.58 38.11
CA ASN A 195 -10.96 -16.13 37.99
C ASN A 195 -10.48 -15.53 36.66
N PHE A 196 -9.67 -16.28 35.88
CA PHE A 196 -9.25 -15.88 34.54
C PHE A 196 -10.18 -16.36 33.44
N LEU A 197 -11.19 -17.17 33.71
CA LEU A 197 -12.20 -17.54 32.73
C LEU A 197 -13.23 -16.42 32.54
N GLY A 198 -13.50 -16.06 31.28
CA GLY A 198 -14.54 -15.11 30.91
C GLY A 198 -15.78 -15.77 30.31
N GLU A 199 -16.75 -14.94 29.91
CA GLU A 199 -17.94 -15.38 29.16
C GLU A 199 -17.58 -16.05 27.82
N GLY A 200 -16.43 -15.69 27.24
CA GLY A 200 -15.95 -16.23 25.97
C GLY A 200 -16.52 -15.48 24.76
N ILE A 201 -15.68 -15.24 23.77
CA ILE A 201 -16.04 -14.56 22.51
C ILE A 201 -15.66 -15.47 21.34
N GLY A 202 -16.49 -15.50 20.30
CA GLY A 202 -16.23 -16.29 19.08
C GLY A 202 -17.11 -17.55 18.93
N GLU A 203 -18.19 -17.68 19.70
CA GLU A 203 -19.20 -18.73 19.49
C GLU A 203 -20.12 -18.44 18.28
N ALA A 204 -20.53 -17.18 18.13
CA ALA A 204 -21.37 -16.70 17.03
C ALA A 204 -20.56 -15.74 16.13
N GLY A 205 -20.63 -15.94 14.81
CA GLY A 205 -20.20 -14.91 13.85
C GLY A 205 -21.03 -13.64 14.06
N LYS A 206 -20.45 -12.45 13.85
CA LYS A 206 -21.22 -11.20 13.86
C LYS A 206 -22.40 -11.35 12.90
N LYS A 207 -23.63 -11.30 13.41
CA LYS A 207 -24.83 -11.04 12.62
C LYS A 207 -24.83 -9.55 12.25
N ASN A 208 -24.08 -9.15 11.22
CA ASN A 208 -24.47 -8.08 10.28
C ASN A 208 -23.34 -7.65 9.33
N SER A 209 -23.79 -7.33 8.11
CA SER A 209 -23.15 -6.77 6.90
C SER A 209 -22.16 -7.69 6.17
N GLY A 210 -22.67 -8.35 5.12
CA GLY A 210 -21.93 -9.18 4.17
C GLY A 210 -22.19 -10.67 4.41
N ILE A 211 -22.59 -11.38 3.37
CA ILE A 211 -22.72 -12.84 3.41
C ILE A 211 -21.31 -13.40 3.56
N VAL A 212 -20.90 -13.60 4.82
CA VAL A 212 -19.60 -14.19 5.17
C VAL A 212 -19.56 -15.58 4.56
N GLN A 213 -18.42 -15.95 3.97
CA GLN A 213 -18.07 -17.35 3.68
C GLN A 213 -18.02 -18.13 5.00
N ASP A 214 -19.19 -18.52 5.53
CA ASP A 214 -19.39 -19.11 6.87
C ASP A 214 -18.84 -20.54 6.99
N ALA A 215 -18.19 -21.04 5.92
CA ALA A 215 -17.47 -22.30 5.93
C ALA A 215 -16.14 -22.24 6.68
N HIS A 216 -15.60 -21.05 6.97
CA HIS A 216 -14.27 -20.91 7.59
C HIS A 216 -14.34 -20.55 9.07
N GLU A 217 -13.46 -21.17 9.85
CA GLU A 217 -13.20 -20.84 11.25
C GLU A 217 -12.27 -19.62 11.35
N ALA A 218 -12.22 -18.99 12.53
CA ALA A 218 -11.19 -18.02 12.86
C ALA A 218 -9.78 -18.64 12.81
N ILE A 219 -8.77 -17.78 12.68
CA ILE A 219 -7.35 -18.15 12.76
C ILE A 219 -7.01 -18.41 14.23
N ARG A 220 -6.76 -19.67 14.56
CA ARG A 220 -6.40 -20.13 15.91
C ARG A 220 -5.45 -21.33 15.83
N PRO A 221 -4.79 -21.72 16.94
CA PRO A 221 -4.05 -22.97 17.01
C PRO A 221 -4.94 -24.18 16.72
N THR A 222 -4.42 -25.17 15.99
CA THR A 222 -5.11 -26.45 15.79
C THR A 222 -5.21 -27.26 17.08
N LYS A 223 -4.20 -27.14 17.95
CA LYS A 223 -4.14 -27.70 19.31
C LYS A 223 -4.06 -26.57 20.35
N PRO A 224 -5.19 -26.10 20.89
CA PRO A 224 -5.21 -24.98 21.82
C PRO A 224 -4.39 -25.15 23.10
N SER A 225 -4.23 -26.38 23.59
CA SER A 225 -3.40 -26.66 24.78
C SER A 225 -1.89 -26.46 24.57
N GLU A 226 -1.41 -26.38 23.33
CA GLU A 226 0.00 -26.15 23.00
C GLU A 226 0.29 -24.64 22.89
N GLU A 227 0.86 -24.04 23.94
CA GLU A 227 1.20 -22.60 23.97
C GLU A 227 2.37 -22.22 23.07
N ASN A 228 3.28 -23.16 22.83
CA ASN A 228 4.48 -22.97 22.01
C ASN A 228 4.65 -24.16 21.06
N ILE A 229 5.28 -23.91 19.92
CA ILE A 229 5.61 -24.94 18.91
C ILE A 229 7.12 -24.98 18.66
N SER A 230 7.60 -26.16 18.26
CA SER A 230 8.95 -26.33 17.73
C SER A 230 8.96 -25.97 16.24
N ALA A 231 9.27 -24.72 15.94
CA ALA A 231 9.39 -24.17 14.58
C ALA A 231 10.54 -23.15 14.54
N ASP A 232 10.79 -22.55 13.38
CA ASP A 232 11.75 -21.44 13.30
C ASP A 232 11.28 -20.25 14.17
N PRO A 233 12.21 -19.37 14.62
CA PRO A 233 11.89 -18.30 15.56
C PRO A 233 10.78 -17.36 15.09
N GLU A 234 10.64 -17.12 13.78
CA GLU A 234 9.58 -16.25 13.26
C GLU A 234 8.23 -16.98 13.28
N GLN A 235 8.17 -18.24 12.83
CA GLN A 235 6.98 -19.06 12.96
C GLN A 235 6.51 -19.18 14.42
N SER A 236 7.41 -19.45 15.36
CA SER A 236 7.06 -19.54 16.78
C SER A 236 6.53 -18.21 17.34
N ARG A 237 7.08 -17.07 16.90
CA ARG A 237 6.61 -15.75 17.33
C ARG A 237 5.23 -15.40 16.80
N LEU A 238 4.92 -15.72 15.54
CA LEU A 238 3.57 -15.53 14.99
C LEU A 238 2.57 -16.50 15.63
N TYR A 239 2.97 -17.75 15.82
CA TYR A 239 2.16 -18.74 16.52
C TYR A 239 1.79 -18.26 17.92
N LYS A 240 2.77 -17.77 18.70
CA LYS A 240 2.55 -17.23 20.04
C LYS A 240 1.52 -16.09 20.01
N LEU A 241 1.59 -15.19 19.02
CA LEU A 241 0.59 -14.14 18.84
C LEU A 241 -0.82 -14.71 18.58
N ILE A 242 -0.93 -15.69 17.68
CA ILE A 242 -2.20 -16.35 17.34
C ILE A 242 -2.78 -17.08 18.56
N TRP A 243 -1.96 -17.83 19.28
CA TRP A 243 -2.34 -18.53 20.51
C TRP A 243 -2.80 -17.54 21.58
N SER A 244 -2.05 -16.47 21.82
CA SER A 244 -2.37 -15.45 22.83
C SER A 244 -3.72 -14.79 22.54
N ARG A 245 -4.01 -14.46 21.27
CA ARG A 245 -5.32 -13.91 20.89
C ARG A 245 -6.45 -14.92 21.12
N PHE A 246 -6.25 -16.19 20.79
CA PHE A 246 -7.28 -17.22 20.99
C PHE A 246 -7.54 -17.47 22.48
N ALA A 247 -6.50 -17.64 23.29
CA ALA A 247 -6.63 -17.78 24.74
C ALA A 247 -7.33 -16.56 25.36
N ALA A 248 -6.86 -15.34 25.05
CA ALA A 248 -7.46 -14.10 25.52
C ALA A 248 -8.95 -14.01 25.22
N SER A 249 -9.41 -14.48 24.06
CA SER A 249 -10.83 -14.44 23.69
C SER A 249 -11.75 -15.24 24.64
N GLN A 250 -11.20 -16.19 25.40
CA GLN A 250 -11.92 -17.00 26.38
C GLN A 250 -11.65 -16.56 27.84
N MET A 251 -10.80 -15.55 28.04
CA MET A 251 -10.41 -15.07 29.37
C MET A 251 -11.30 -13.91 29.86
N SER A 252 -11.23 -13.64 31.16
CA SER A 252 -11.93 -12.52 31.80
C SER A 252 -11.35 -11.16 31.39
N ASN A 253 -12.11 -10.10 31.66
CA ASN A 253 -11.68 -8.73 31.38
C ASN A 253 -10.42 -8.37 32.19
N SER A 254 -9.57 -7.52 31.64
CA SER A 254 -8.60 -6.81 32.47
C SER A 254 -9.33 -5.67 33.20
N ILE A 255 -9.18 -5.62 34.52
CA ILE A 255 -9.85 -4.66 35.39
C ILE A 255 -8.82 -3.65 35.88
N ARG A 256 -9.16 -2.36 35.72
CA ARG A 256 -8.41 -1.25 36.29
C ARG A 256 -9.32 -0.42 37.17
N GLU A 257 -8.80 0.00 38.31
CA GLU A 257 -9.38 1.10 39.03
C GLU A 257 -8.93 2.41 38.38
N ARG A 258 -9.85 3.37 38.37
CA ARG A 258 -9.62 4.72 37.88
C ARG A 258 -10.14 5.70 38.92
N ARG A 259 -9.38 6.75 39.19
CA ARG A 259 -9.77 7.89 40.01
C ARG A 259 -9.67 9.13 39.14
N SER A 260 -10.80 9.81 38.96
CA SER A 260 -10.83 11.13 38.32
C SER A 260 -10.81 12.17 39.41
N LEU A 261 -9.79 13.02 39.40
CA LEU A 261 -9.49 13.96 40.46
C LEU A 261 -9.74 15.37 39.93
N THR A 262 -10.42 16.19 40.73
CA THR A 262 -10.59 17.63 40.48
C THR A 262 -9.87 18.39 41.58
N PHE A 263 -9.11 19.39 41.21
CA PHE A 263 -8.38 20.27 42.11
C PHE A 263 -8.73 21.73 41.84
N SER A 264 -8.68 22.53 42.89
CA SER A 264 -8.56 23.99 42.80
C SER A 264 -7.15 24.45 43.11
N CYS A 265 -6.81 25.64 42.62
CA CYS A 265 -5.60 26.36 42.95
C CYS A 265 -5.99 27.80 43.29
N GLU A 266 -5.39 28.37 44.33
CA GLU A 266 -5.65 29.77 44.66
C GLU A 266 -5.26 30.69 43.48
N GLY A 267 -6.15 31.62 43.12
CA GLY A 267 -5.96 32.52 42.00
C GLY A 267 -6.34 31.97 40.63
N VAL A 268 -6.49 30.65 40.48
CA VAL A 268 -6.92 30.00 39.22
C VAL A 268 -8.42 29.78 39.26
N SER A 269 -9.15 30.34 38.30
CA SER A 269 -10.61 30.16 38.17
C SER A 269 -10.98 28.83 37.53
N GLU A 270 -10.10 28.30 36.70
CA GLU A 270 -10.26 27.10 35.90
C GLU A 270 -10.13 25.84 36.76
N GLU A 271 -10.89 24.80 36.39
CA GLU A 271 -10.78 23.49 37.01
C GLU A 271 -9.44 22.83 36.62
N VAL A 272 -8.69 22.32 37.59
CA VAL A 272 -7.53 21.47 37.32
C VAL A 272 -7.94 20.02 37.52
N TYR A 273 -7.79 19.16 36.51
CA TYR A 273 -8.21 17.76 36.59
C TYR A 273 -7.07 16.78 36.31
N ALA A 274 -7.12 15.62 36.97
CA ALA A 274 -6.16 14.54 36.74
C ALA A 274 -6.85 13.18 36.70
N THR A 275 -6.18 12.19 36.12
CA THR A 275 -6.63 10.79 36.16
C THR A 275 -5.51 9.89 36.68
N SER A 276 -5.81 9.12 37.72
CA SER A 276 -4.96 8.01 38.17
C SER A 276 -5.62 6.68 37.84
N SER A 277 -4.85 5.70 37.37
CA SER A 277 -5.37 4.35 37.10
C SER A 277 -4.33 3.26 37.30
N TRP A 278 -4.73 2.15 37.93
CA TRP A 278 -3.90 0.97 38.15
C TRP A 278 -4.69 -0.31 37.92
N ARG A 279 -4.00 -1.36 37.47
CA ARG A 279 -4.58 -2.66 37.15
C ARG A 279 -4.72 -3.49 38.42
N THR A 280 -5.94 -3.91 38.71
CA THR A 280 -6.29 -4.77 39.86
C THR A 280 -6.48 -6.23 39.45
N HIS A 281 -6.81 -6.48 38.18
CA HIS A 281 -6.86 -7.83 37.60
C HIS A 281 -6.33 -7.82 36.16
N SER A 282 -5.39 -8.70 35.84
CA SER A 282 -4.78 -8.75 34.50
C SER A 282 -5.71 -9.37 33.46
N GLY A 283 -6.54 -10.35 33.84
CA GLY A 283 -7.47 -11.02 32.92
C GLY A 283 -6.76 -11.48 31.64
N TRP A 284 -7.36 -11.20 30.48
CA TRP A 284 -6.78 -11.56 29.18
C TRP A 284 -5.40 -10.94 28.88
N GLU A 285 -4.97 -9.88 29.57
CA GLU A 285 -3.66 -9.28 29.31
C GLU A 285 -2.50 -10.20 29.72
N GLU A 286 -2.76 -11.19 30.59
CA GLU A 286 -1.76 -12.15 31.09
C GLU A 286 -1.09 -12.93 29.97
N VAL A 287 -1.86 -13.38 28.96
CA VAL A 287 -1.31 -14.15 27.82
C VAL A 287 -0.54 -13.29 26.80
N PHE A 288 -0.46 -11.98 27.02
CA PHE A 288 0.29 -11.02 26.21
C PHE A 288 1.47 -10.39 26.97
N ASP A 289 1.86 -10.93 28.13
CA ASP A 289 3.01 -10.47 28.94
C ASP A 289 4.30 -10.31 28.12
N TRP A 290 4.54 -11.21 27.16
CA TRP A 290 5.70 -11.21 26.25
C TRP A 290 5.73 -10.04 25.26
N ALA A 291 4.62 -9.32 25.09
CA ALA A 291 4.47 -8.23 24.12
C ALA A 291 4.11 -6.88 24.75
N ASN A 292 3.47 -6.89 25.92
CA ASN A 292 2.95 -5.68 26.54
C ASN A 292 4.02 -4.96 27.40
N LYS A 293 3.89 -3.63 27.50
CA LYS A 293 4.62 -2.85 28.51
C LYS A 293 4.12 -3.19 29.91
N GLU A 294 4.98 -3.06 30.92
CA GLU A 294 4.60 -3.24 32.32
C GLU A 294 3.44 -2.30 32.70
N ALA A 295 2.43 -2.86 33.36
CA ALA A 295 1.28 -2.10 33.82
C ALA A 295 1.51 -1.58 35.24
N ILE A 296 1.01 -0.38 35.53
CA ILE A 296 0.91 0.12 36.91
C ILE A 296 -0.10 -0.75 37.66
N ILE A 297 0.33 -1.39 38.74
CA ILE A 297 -0.47 -2.36 39.54
C ILE A 297 -0.77 -1.89 40.96
N ARG A 298 -0.33 -0.69 41.34
CA ARG A 298 -0.55 -0.12 42.67
C ARG A 298 -1.18 1.26 42.56
N PRO A 299 -2.05 1.64 43.51
CA PRO A 299 -2.50 3.02 43.63
C PRO A 299 -1.32 3.97 43.90
N PRO A 300 -1.50 5.27 43.66
CA PRO A 300 -0.56 6.29 44.14
C PRO A 300 -0.29 6.11 45.64
N SER A 301 0.95 6.39 46.06
CA SER A 301 1.34 6.29 47.47
C SER A 301 0.78 7.41 48.36
N ILE A 302 0.31 8.50 47.74
CA ILE A 302 -0.32 9.64 48.43
C ILE A 302 -1.78 9.29 48.75
N GLY A 303 -2.30 9.83 49.87
CA GLY A 303 -3.72 9.72 50.21
C GLY A 303 -4.60 10.43 49.18
N LEU A 304 -5.80 9.88 48.96
CA LEU A 304 -6.84 10.45 48.10
C LEU A 304 -7.98 10.94 48.99
N ASN A 305 -7.75 11.95 49.84
CA ASN A 305 -8.82 12.56 50.65
C ASN A 305 -9.16 13.95 50.12
N ILE A 306 -10.45 14.27 50.10
CA ILE A 306 -10.92 15.61 49.77
C ILE A 306 -10.37 16.59 50.81
N GLY A 307 -9.82 17.71 50.34
CA GLY A 307 -9.14 18.74 51.12
C GLY A 307 -7.62 18.54 51.22
N ASP A 308 -7.08 17.40 50.77
CA ASP A 308 -5.63 17.19 50.75
C ASP A 308 -4.95 18.22 49.85
N THR A 309 -3.88 18.82 50.36
CA THR A 309 -3.04 19.76 49.60
C THR A 309 -1.90 19.01 48.93
N TRP A 310 -1.84 19.09 47.61
CA TRP A 310 -0.83 18.44 46.80
C TRP A 310 0.12 19.48 46.24
N GLY A 311 1.43 19.28 46.44
CA GLY A 311 2.43 20.13 45.83
C GLY A 311 2.54 19.89 44.33
N ILE A 312 2.97 20.92 43.60
CA ILE A 312 3.42 20.75 42.22
C ILE A 312 4.92 20.41 42.24
N ASP A 313 5.24 19.20 41.74
CA ASP A 313 6.56 18.57 41.82
C ASP A 313 7.61 19.36 41.04
N GLN A 314 7.20 19.98 39.93
CA GLN A 314 8.01 20.78 39.01
C GLN A 314 7.26 22.06 38.64
N ASP A 315 7.87 22.97 37.90
CA ASP A 315 7.12 24.11 37.38
C ASP A 315 6.05 23.58 36.40
N ALA A 316 4.84 24.14 36.48
CA ALA A 316 3.79 23.90 35.51
C ALA A 316 4.29 24.31 34.11
N GLU A 317 3.79 23.60 33.09
CA GLU A 317 4.21 23.76 31.71
C GLU A 317 3.03 24.21 30.84
N ILE A 318 3.30 25.17 29.96
CA ILE A 318 2.42 25.48 28.84
C ILE A 318 2.95 24.78 27.60
N THR A 319 2.08 23.99 26.96
CA THR A 319 2.36 23.41 25.65
C THR A 319 1.57 24.17 24.60
N THR A 320 2.29 24.85 23.70
CA THR A 320 1.74 25.39 22.45
C THR A 320 2.03 24.39 21.33
N ASP A 321 0.99 23.82 20.72
CA ASP A 321 1.11 22.91 19.58
C ASP A 321 0.05 23.27 18.53
N PHE A 322 0.14 22.63 17.36
CA PHE A 322 -0.78 22.81 16.26
C PHE A 322 -1.52 21.51 15.95
N THR A 323 -2.75 21.62 15.45
CA THR A 323 -3.46 20.45 14.93
C THR A 323 -2.68 19.81 13.81
N LYS A 324 -2.57 18.47 13.84
CA LYS A 324 -1.81 17.69 12.86
C LYS A 324 -2.79 17.10 11.83
N PRO A 325 -2.38 17.01 10.55
CA PRO A 325 -3.21 16.39 9.54
C PRO A 325 -3.45 14.91 9.84
N ALA A 326 -4.58 14.36 9.35
CA ALA A 326 -4.99 12.98 9.57
C ALA A 326 -3.88 11.98 9.23
N ARG A 327 -3.65 10.97 10.09
CA ARG A 327 -2.54 10.01 9.90
C ARG A 327 -2.70 9.24 8.59
N ARG A 328 -1.60 9.15 7.83
CA ARG A 328 -1.50 8.33 6.62
C ARG A 328 -1.90 6.88 6.89
N PHE A 329 -2.36 6.20 5.84
CA PHE A 329 -2.62 4.77 5.94
C PHE A 329 -1.29 4.00 6.02
N THR A 330 -1.18 3.11 6.99
CA THR A 330 -0.26 1.95 6.93
C THR A 330 -0.89 0.81 6.14
N GLU A 331 -0.09 -0.20 5.77
CA GLU A 331 -0.58 -1.43 5.13
C GLU A 331 -1.74 -2.10 5.88
N SER A 332 -1.71 -2.12 7.21
CA SER A 332 -2.78 -2.72 8.00
C SER A 332 -4.05 -1.85 8.00
N SER A 333 -3.89 -0.53 8.10
CA SER A 333 -5.04 0.39 8.18
C SER A 333 -5.75 0.54 6.84
N ILE A 334 -5.05 0.45 5.69
CA ILE A 334 -5.72 0.42 4.39
C ILE A 334 -6.53 -0.86 4.21
N ILE A 335 -6.05 -2.01 4.69
CA ILE A 335 -6.83 -3.27 4.66
C ILE A 335 -8.08 -3.17 5.51
N GLN A 336 -8.03 -2.47 6.65
CA GLN A 336 -9.21 -2.22 7.46
C GLN A 336 -10.22 -1.34 6.74
N GLN A 337 -9.75 -0.29 6.05
CA GLN A 337 -10.62 0.55 5.24
C GLN A 337 -11.26 -0.25 4.11
N MET A 338 -10.48 -1.05 3.39
CA MET A 338 -10.96 -1.97 2.36
C MET A 338 -12.06 -2.90 2.89
N LYS A 339 -11.84 -3.55 4.04
CA LYS A 339 -12.84 -4.44 4.66
C LYS A 339 -14.09 -3.67 5.11
N LYS A 340 -13.92 -2.52 5.75
CA LYS A 340 -15.02 -1.67 6.22
C LYS A 340 -15.98 -1.31 5.08
N ASP A 341 -15.42 -1.01 3.91
CA ASP A 341 -16.18 -0.57 2.74
C ASP A 341 -16.46 -1.72 1.75
N GLY A 342 -16.23 -2.98 2.13
CA GLY A 342 -16.58 -4.16 1.33
C GLY A 342 -15.70 -4.41 0.10
N ILE A 343 -14.54 -3.77 0.02
CA ILE A 343 -13.62 -3.83 -1.11
C ILE A 343 -12.57 -4.94 -0.88
N GLY A 344 -12.51 -5.89 -1.81
CA GLY A 344 -11.60 -7.02 -1.69
C GLY A 344 -12.05 -8.03 -0.62
N ARG A 345 -11.20 -9.02 -0.37
CA ARG A 345 -11.45 -10.18 0.51
C ARG A 345 -10.13 -10.62 1.16
N PRO A 346 -10.13 -11.48 2.20
CA PRO A 346 -8.93 -12.08 2.81
C PRO A 346 -7.88 -12.58 1.81
N SER A 347 -8.35 -13.16 0.71
CA SER A 347 -7.50 -13.70 -0.36
C SER A 347 -6.83 -12.62 -1.23
N THR A 348 -7.34 -11.39 -1.24
CA THR A 348 -6.91 -10.33 -2.15
C THR A 348 -6.26 -9.13 -1.47
N TYR A 349 -6.51 -8.89 -0.17
CA TYR A 349 -5.96 -7.74 0.57
C TYR A 349 -4.45 -7.55 0.37
N VAL A 350 -3.67 -8.55 0.76
CA VAL A 350 -2.20 -8.52 0.67
C VAL A 350 -1.73 -8.33 -0.78
N SER A 351 -2.35 -9.06 -1.71
CA SER A 351 -1.98 -8.99 -3.12
C SER A 351 -2.28 -7.62 -3.76
N THR A 352 -3.29 -6.91 -3.26
CA THR A 352 -3.71 -5.61 -3.79
C THR A 352 -2.71 -4.53 -3.40
N VAL A 353 -2.40 -4.43 -2.10
CA VAL A 353 -1.41 -3.48 -1.58
C VAL A 353 -0.02 -3.74 -2.18
N THR A 354 0.39 -5.03 -2.26
CA THR A 354 1.68 -5.41 -2.85
C THR A 354 1.77 -4.98 -4.32
N LYS A 355 0.71 -5.18 -5.12
CA LYS A 355 0.70 -4.75 -6.54
C LYS A 355 0.82 -3.23 -6.70
N LEU A 356 0.20 -2.44 -5.81
CA LEU A 356 0.30 -0.98 -5.87
C LEU A 356 1.74 -0.52 -5.65
N LEU A 357 2.43 -1.14 -4.67
CA LEU A 357 3.85 -0.91 -4.39
C LEU A 357 4.75 -1.37 -5.55
N ASP A 358 4.60 -2.62 -6.01
CA ASP A 358 5.41 -3.19 -7.11
C ASP A 358 5.30 -2.40 -8.42
N ARG A 359 4.17 -1.72 -8.61
CA ARG A 359 3.90 -0.90 -9.80
C ARG A 359 4.35 0.54 -9.65
N GLY A 360 4.84 0.93 -8.47
CA GLY A 360 5.31 2.27 -8.20
C GLY A 360 4.20 3.31 -8.07
N TYR A 361 2.97 2.89 -7.74
CA TYR A 361 1.88 3.83 -7.43
C TYR A 361 1.92 4.30 -5.98
N LEU A 362 2.53 3.49 -5.12
CA LEU A 362 2.74 3.79 -3.71
C LEU A 362 4.20 3.55 -3.36
N GLU A 363 4.65 4.24 -2.33
CA GLU A 363 5.91 3.98 -1.64
C GLU A 363 5.69 3.83 -0.13
N ARG A 364 6.69 3.26 0.55
CA ARG A 364 6.68 3.09 2.01
C ARG A 364 7.62 4.09 2.66
N GLU A 365 7.11 4.86 3.60
CA GLU A 365 7.92 5.74 4.44
C GLU A 365 7.48 5.59 5.90
N GLY A 366 8.40 5.18 6.79
CA GLY A 366 8.11 5.03 8.22
C GLY A 366 6.92 4.12 8.55
N GLY A 367 6.63 3.12 7.69
CA GLY A 367 5.47 2.23 7.81
C GLY A 367 4.16 2.78 7.23
N SER A 368 4.14 4.04 6.78
CA SER A 368 3.04 4.67 6.05
C SER A 368 3.14 4.42 4.55
N LEU A 369 1.99 4.43 3.88
CA LEU A 369 1.86 4.39 2.42
C LEU A 369 1.69 5.81 1.90
N ILE A 370 2.51 6.19 0.92
CA ILE A 370 2.50 7.51 0.28
C ILE A 370 2.19 7.32 -1.20
N PRO A 371 1.27 8.11 -1.80
CA PRO A 371 1.03 8.05 -3.22
C PRO A 371 2.17 8.74 -3.99
N THR A 372 2.70 8.06 -5.00
CA THR A 372 3.65 8.66 -5.95
C THR A 372 2.91 9.55 -6.94
N GLU A 373 3.64 10.34 -7.75
CA GLU A 373 3.05 11.10 -8.87
C GLU A 373 2.25 10.20 -9.82
N ASP A 374 2.80 9.04 -10.21
CA ASP A 374 2.08 8.06 -11.02
C ASP A 374 0.79 7.58 -10.34
N GLY A 375 0.80 7.44 -9.01
CA GLY A 375 -0.36 7.08 -8.21
C GLY A 375 -1.43 8.17 -8.22
N ARG A 376 -1.02 9.44 -8.04
CA ARG A 376 -1.88 10.61 -8.12
C ARG A 376 -2.48 10.75 -9.51
N THR A 377 -1.68 10.72 -10.57
CA THR A 377 -2.17 10.79 -11.95
C THR A 377 -3.16 9.67 -12.24
N LEU A 378 -2.93 8.45 -11.75
CA LEU A 378 -3.87 7.35 -11.96
C LEU A 378 -5.25 7.64 -11.37
N TRP A 379 -5.29 8.20 -10.16
CA TRP A 379 -6.54 8.46 -9.45
C TRP A 379 -7.22 9.77 -9.85
N LEU A 380 -6.46 10.86 -9.98
CA LEU A 380 -6.99 12.20 -10.23
C LEU A 380 -7.24 12.49 -11.70
N ASP A 381 -6.44 11.92 -12.61
CA ASP A 381 -6.54 12.25 -14.03
C ASP A 381 -7.14 11.10 -14.86
N VAL A 382 -6.86 9.85 -14.51
CA VAL A 382 -7.23 8.69 -15.35
C VAL A 382 -8.49 7.97 -14.88
N ALA A 383 -8.64 7.71 -13.58
CA ALA A 383 -9.85 7.08 -13.04
C ALA A 383 -11.16 7.84 -13.33
N PRO A 384 -11.20 9.20 -13.37
CA PRO A 384 -12.42 9.96 -13.66
C PRO A 384 -13.06 9.64 -15.01
N TYR A 385 -12.28 9.26 -16.02
CA TYR A 385 -12.83 8.81 -17.32
C TYR A 385 -13.79 7.62 -17.20
N TYR A 386 -13.66 6.86 -16.12
CA TYR A 386 -14.46 5.68 -15.80
C TYR A 386 -15.46 5.91 -14.66
N ASN A 387 -15.40 7.07 -13.98
CA ASN A 387 -16.22 7.43 -12.82
C ASN A 387 -17.29 8.50 -13.11
N HIS A 388 -17.34 9.04 -14.32
CA HIS A 388 -18.34 10.05 -14.74
C HIS A 388 -19.21 9.54 -15.89
N SER A 389 -20.31 8.87 -15.52
CA SER A 389 -21.34 8.38 -16.43
C SER A 389 -22.71 8.64 -15.80
N ASP A 390 -23.54 9.45 -16.46
CA ASP A 390 -24.94 9.73 -16.05
C ASP A 390 -25.80 8.46 -15.99
N VAL A 391 -25.31 7.35 -16.55
CA VAL A 391 -26.02 6.07 -16.71
C VAL A 391 -25.83 5.13 -15.51
N TYR A 392 -24.69 5.19 -14.80
CA TYR A 392 -24.34 4.18 -13.77
C TYR A 392 -23.88 4.78 -12.42
N GLY A 393 -24.16 6.06 -12.15
CA GLY A 393 -23.80 6.72 -10.88
C GLY A 393 -22.29 6.91 -10.73
N ASP A 394 -21.74 6.53 -9.56
CA ASP A 394 -20.35 6.77 -9.11
C ASP A 394 -19.24 6.14 -10.01
N GLY A 395 -19.62 5.25 -10.94
CA GLY A 395 -18.79 4.59 -11.95
C GLY A 395 -17.87 3.45 -11.46
N ILE A 396 -17.12 2.84 -12.38
CA ILE A 396 -16.60 1.46 -12.21
C ILE A 396 -15.42 1.33 -11.23
N PHE A 397 -14.74 2.43 -10.91
CA PHE A 397 -13.68 2.47 -9.90
C PHE A 397 -14.13 3.18 -8.62
N SER A 398 -15.43 3.40 -8.45
CA SER A 398 -15.97 3.83 -7.16
C SER A 398 -15.92 2.71 -6.13
N TYR A 399 -15.85 3.13 -4.87
CA TYR A 399 -15.90 2.24 -3.70
C TYR A 399 -17.20 1.41 -3.70
N LYS A 400 -18.33 2.09 -3.91
CA LYS A 400 -19.67 1.48 -3.90
C LYS A 400 -19.86 0.47 -5.02
N PHE A 401 -19.42 0.77 -6.24
CA PHE A 401 -19.49 -0.17 -7.35
C PHE A 401 -18.64 -1.42 -7.07
N THR A 402 -17.42 -1.22 -6.58
CA THR A 402 -16.50 -2.33 -6.26
C THR A 402 -17.08 -3.24 -5.18
N SER A 403 -17.65 -2.67 -4.11
CA SER A 403 -18.33 -3.43 -3.05
C SER A 403 -19.53 -4.21 -3.58
N ASN A 404 -20.42 -3.57 -4.35
CA ASN A 404 -21.60 -4.21 -4.93
C ASN A 404 -21.18 -5.39 -5.83
N MET A 405 -20.12 -5.20 -6.62
CA MET A 405 -19.61 -6.27 -7.46
C MET A 405 -19.08 -7.46 -6.67
N GLU A 406 -18.42 -7.24 -5.53
CA GLU A 406 -18.03 -8.34 -4.65
C GLU A 406 -19.25 -9.03 -4.01
N SER A 407 -20.27 -8.29 -3.60
CA SER A 407 -21.53 -8.88 -3.10
C SER A 407 -22.24 -9.73 -4.16
N ASN A 408 -22.22 -9.31 -5.43
CA ASN A 408 -22.77 -10.11 -6.53
C ASN A 408 -22.02 -11.44 -6.71
N LEU A 409 -20.71 -11.45 -6.49
CA LEU A 409 -19.92 -12.68 -6.53
C LEU A 409 -20.28 -13.61 -5.36
N ASP A 410 -20.58 -13.06 -4.18
CA ASP A 410 -21.06 -13.84 -3.03
C ASP A 410 -22.45 -14.44 -3.30
N PHE A 411 -23.36 -13.69 -3.93
CA PHE A 411 -24.67 -14.22 -4.34
C PHE A 411 -24.54 -15.38 -5.32
N ILE A 412 -23.59 -15.32 -6.27
CA ILE A 412 -23.29 -16.44 -7.17
C ILE A 412 -22.76 -17.63 -6.36
N GLU A 413 -21.84 -17.39 -5.42
CA GLU A 413 -21.22 -18.42 -4.59
C GLU A 413 -22.27 -19.23 -3.80
N ASN A 414 -23.29 -18.56 -3.28
CA ASN A 414 -24.41 -19.17 -2.55
C ASN A 414 -25.48 -19.80 -3.47
N GLY A 415 -25.40 -19.59 -4.78
CA GLY A 415 -26.43 -20.04 -5.73
C GLY A 415 -27.72 -19.21 -5.67
N GLU A 416 -27.66 -17.97 -5.16
CA GLU A 416 -28.79 -17.05 -5.11
C GLU A 416 -29.04 -16.37 -6.46
N VAL A 417 -28.00 -16.22 -7.29
CA VAL A 417 -28.08 -15.64 -8.63
C VAL A 417 -27.24 -16.43 -9.64
N GLU A 418 -27.67 -16.40 -10.90
CA GLU A 418 -26.97 -17.06 -12.00
C GLU A 418 -25.70 -16.30 -12.41
N ALA A 419 -24.61 -17.05 -12.57
CA ALA A 419 -23.29 -16.51 -12.91
C ALA A 419 -23.26 -15.85 -14.29
N SER A 420 -23.96 -16.43 -15.27
CA SER A 420 -24.07 -15.90 -16.65
C SER A 420 -24.75 -14.55 -16.67
N THR A 421 -25.87 -14.40 -15.96
CA THR A 421 -26.62 -13.14 -15.87
C THR A 421 -25.76 -12.02 -15.28
N LYS A 422 -25.07 -12.28 -14.16
CA LYS A 422 -24.18 -11.27 -13.55
C LYS A 422 -22.96 -10.94 -14.39
N TRP A 423 -22.45 -11.90 -15.14
CA TRP A 423 -21.41 -11.66 -16.12
C TRP A 423 -21.88 -10.76 -17.27
N GLU A 424 -23.07 -11.03 -17.84
CA GLU A 424 -23.64 -10.25 -18.94
C GLU A 424 -23.94 -8.80 -18.52
N GLU A 425 -24.59 -8.61 -17.37
CA GLU A 425 -24.84 -7.30 -16.76
C GLU A 425 -23.53 -6.50 -16.65
N PHE A 426 -22.48 -7.12 -16.10
CA PHE A 426 -21.19 -6.47 -15.94
C PHE A 426 -20.53 -6.11 -17.27
N VAL A 427 -20.56 -7.01 -18.25
CA VAL A 427 -19.95 -6.77 -19.57
C VAL A 427 -20.62 -5.60 -20.26
N GLU A 428 -21.95 -5.47 -20.18
CA GLU A 428 -22.69 -4.36 -20.75
C GLU A 428 -22.30 -3.03 -20.09
N ILE A 429 -22.35 -2.97 -18.76
CA ILE A 429 -21.96 -1.79 -17.97
C ILE A 429 -20.52 -1.37 -18.32
N PHE A 430 -19.59 -2.33 -18.32
CA PHE A 430 -18.19 -2.07 -18.60
C PHE A 430 -17.97 -1.61 -20.05
N ARG A 431 -18.64 -2.23 -21.03
CA ARG A 431 -18.51 -1.86 -22.44
C ARG A 431 -18.97 -0.42 -22.66
N ASN A 432 -20.14 -0.05 -22.13
CA ASN A 432 -20.68 1.30 -22.24
C ASN A 432 -19.74 2.32 -21.61
N THR A 433 -19.30 2.06 -20.37
CA THR A 433 -18.35 2.93 -19.66
C THR A 433 -17.03 3.07 -20.41
N HIS A 434 -16.47 1.98 -20.93
CA HIS A 434 -15.21 2.02 -21.66
C HIS A 434 -15.31 2.79 -22.97
N ASN A 435 -16.44 2.68 -23.70
CA ASN A 435 -16.65 3.45 -24.92
C ASN A 435 -16.75 4.95 -24.63
N ILE A 436 -17.49 5.35 -23.59
CA ILE A 436 -17.55 6.75 -23.14
C ILE A 436 -16.16 7.25 -22.77
N ALA A 437 -15.38 6.47 -22.00
CA ALA A 437 -14.01 6.82 -21.65
C ALA A 437 -13.11 7.03 -22.88
N LEU A 438 -13.28 6.20 -23.92
CA LEU A 438 -12.53 6.32 -25.17
C LEU A 438 -12.90 7.59 -25.95
N GLU A 439 -14.18 7.94 -26.04
CA GLU A 439 -14.61 9.18 -26.71
C GLU A 439 -14.10 10.41 -25.95
N LYS A 440 -14.30 10.47 -24.63
CA LYS A 440 -13.77 11.56 -23.79
C LYS A 440 -12.24 11.70 -23.92
N ARG A 441 -11.51 10.58 -23.99
CA ARG A 441 -10.05 10.61 -24.18
C ARG A 441 -9.64 11.13 -25.57
N ARG A 442 -10.51 11.08 -26.58
CA ARG A 442 -10.20 11.62 -27.93
C ARG A 442 -10.41 13.12 -28.01
N GLU A 443 -11.14 13.73 -27.07
CA GLU A 443 -11.37 15.18 -27.01
C GLU A 443 -10.08 15.98 -26.82
N LYS A 444 -9.02 15.36 -26.27
CA LYS A 444 -7.70 15.98 -26.09
C LYS A 444 -6.58 15.08 -26.65
N PRO A 445 -5.44 15.64 -27.08
CA PRO A 445 -4.26 14.86 -27.42
C PRO A 445 -3.70 14.14 -26.21
N THR A 446 -3.09 12.99 -26.46
CA THR A 446 -2.27 12.36 -25.43
C THR A 446 -0.96 13.10 -25.22
N ILE A 447 -0.39 12.94 -24.02
CA ILE A 447 0.99 13.37 -23.71
C ILE A 447 1.97 12.94 -24.80
N ARG A 448 1.85 11.71 -25.33
CA ARG A 448 2.71 11.24 -26.43
C ARG A 448 2.49 11.97 -27.74
N GLN A 449 1.25 12.30 -28.08
CA GLN A 449 0.94 13.08 -29.28
C GLN A 449 1.45 14.50 -29.14
N MET A 450 1.25 15.14 -27.97
CA MET A 450 1.77 16.49 -27.70
C MET A 450 3.29 16.52 -27.78
N GLN A 451 3.98 15.66 -27.04
CA GLN A 451 5.45 15.57 -27.06
C GLN A 451 6.01 15.25 -28.46
N TYR A 452 5.30 14.42 -29.22
CA TYR A 452 5.72 14.09 -30.58
C TYR A 452 5.54 15.29 -31.52
N LEU A 453 4.40 15.99 -31.43
CA LEU A 453 4.11 17.17 -32.24
C LEU A 453 5.06 18.33 -31.88
N GLU A 454 5.26 18.63 -30.60
CA GLU A 454 6.25 19.60 -30.11
C GLU A 454 7.63 19.33 -30.70
N ARG A 455 8.03 18.05 -30.71
CA ARG A 455 9.32 17.64 -31.26
C ARG A 455 9.41 17.79 -32.78
N LEU A 456 8.32 17.51 -33.52
CA LEU A 456 8.27 17.78 -34.96
C LEU A 456 8.38 19.27 -35.25
N MET A 457 7.79 20.10 -34.39
CA MET A 457 7.72 21.54 -34.57
C MET A 457 8.95 22.28 -34.03
N LEU A 458 9.83 21.63 -33.25
CA LEU A 458 10.94 22.26 -32.54
C LEU A 458 11.82 23.16 -33.42
N LYS A 459 12.10 22.74 -34.66
CA LYS A 459 12.96 23.47 -35.62
C LYS A 459 12.17 24.27 -36.67
N MET A 460 10.85 24.36 -36.55
CA MET A 460 10.00 25.11 -37.48
C MET A 460 9.96 26.61 -37.10
N PRO A 461 9.89 27.53 -38.09
CA PRO A 461 9.62 28.94 -37.84
C PRO A 461 8.29 29.15 -37.09
N GLU A 462 8.20 30.16 -36.21
CA GLU A 462 6.97 30.47 -35.46
C GLU A 462 5.77 30.80 -36.37
N SER A 463 6.01 31.36 -37.57
CA SER A 463 4.97 31.57 -38.58
C SER A 463 4.32 30.27 -39.02
N ASP A 464 5.12 29.23 -39.21
CA ASP A 464 4.68 27.93 -39.71
C ASP A 464 3.97 27.17 -38.60
N LYS A 465 4.50 27.26 -37.37
CA LYS A 465 3.85 26.71 -36.18
C LYS A 465 2.44 27.30 -35.99
N ASN A 466 2.32 28.63 -36.05
CA ASN A 466 1.04 29.32 -35.94
C ASN A 466 0.08 28.94 -37.06
N SER A 467 0.57 28.76 -38.29
CA SER A 467 -0.26 28.30 -39.41
C SER A 467 -0.78 26.88 -39.21
N ILE A 468 0.06 25.98 -38.68
CA ILE A 468 -0.29 24.56 -38.45
C ILE A 468 -1.29 24.43 -37.30
N LEU A 469 -1.05 25.13 -36.18
CA LEU A 469 -1.91 25.08 -35.00
C LEU A 469 -3.13 26.01 -35.10
N GLN A 470 -3.17 26.87 -36.13
CA GLN A 470 -4.21 27.89 -36.34
C GLN A 470 -4.32 28.86 -35.15
N GLY A 471 -3.17 29.20 -34.55
CA GLY A 471 -3.10 30.09 -33.37
C GLY A 471 -3.60 29.49 -32.05
N ARG A 472 -3.84 28.17 -32.00
CA ARG A 472 -4.19 27.43 -30.76
C ARG A 472 -2.97 26.82 -30.10
N GLU A 473 -3.06 26.57 -28.81
CA GLU A 473 -2.07 25.74 -28.10
C GLU A 473 -2.27 24.26 -28.44
N ILE A 474 -1.20 23.46 -28.38
CA ILE A 474 -1.28 22.02 -28.67
C ILE A 474 -2.30 21.33 -27.73
N THR A 475 -2.41 21.80 -26.48
CA THR A 475 -3.35 21.28 -25.48
C THR A 475 -4.83 21.52 -25.80
N GLU A 476 -5.13 22.47 -26.70
CA GLU A 476 -6.48 22.86 -27.12
C GLU A 476 -6.97 22.08 -28.35
N LEU A 477 -6.07 21.34 -29.01
CA LEU A 477 -6.45 20.46 -30.10
C LEU A 477 -7.20 19.24 -29.58
N SER A 478 -7.95 18.59 -30.46
CA SER A 478 -8.41 17.22 -30.21
C SER A 478 -7.31 16.21 -30.50
N GLY A 479 -7.44 15.01 -29.93
CA GLY A 479 -6.53 13.91 -30.23
C GLY A 479 -6.58 13.46 -31.69
N ARG A 480 -7.68 13.74 -32.41
CA ARG A 480 -7.83 13.49 -33.84
C ARG A 480 -7.11 14.56 -34.66
N GLU A 481 -7.37 15.84 -34.42
CA GLU A 481 -6.68 16.95 -35.10
C GLU A 481 -5.17 16.82 -34.95
N THR A 482 -4.69 16.55 -33.74
CA THR A 482 -3.25 16.38 -33.48
C THR A 482 -2.66 15.24 -34.29
N LYS A 483 -3.41 14.14 -34.47
CA LYS A 483 -2.97 13.01 -35.30
C LYS A 483 -2.92 13.40 -36.77
N GLU A 484 -3.96 14.07 -37.28
CA GLU A 484 -4.02 14.52 -38.67
C GLU A 484 -2.87 15.50 -38.99
N ILE A 485 -2.55 16.41 -38.06
CA ILE A 485 -1.38 17.30 -38.16
C ILE A 485 -0.08 16.49 -38.22
N ILE A 486 0.10 15.53 -37.31
CA ILE A 486 1.28 14.66 -37.27
C ILE A 486 1.45 13.89 -38.58
N ASP A 487 0.38 13.28 -39.08
CA ASP A 487 0.40 12.47 -40.29
C ASP A 487 0.73 13.37 -41.52
N ASN A 488 0.14 14.55 -41.63
CA ASN A 488 0.42 15.53 -42.69
C ASN A 488 1.89 16.02 -42.66
N LEU A 489 2.44 16.32 -41.48
CA LEU A 489 3.84 16.74 -41.33
C LEU A 489 4.82 15.63 -41.72
N ALA A 490 4.46 14.37 -41.46
CA ALA A 490 5.27 13.22 -41.83
C ALA A 490 5.23 12.97 -43.36
N GLU A 491 4.08 13.17 -44.02
CA GLU A 491 3.93 12.94 -45.46
C GLU A 491 4.57 14.03 -46.31
N THR A 492 4.51 15.29 -45.87
CA THR A 492 5.05 16.44 -46.62
C THR A 492 6.58 16.57 -46.55
N ASN A 493 7.26 15.71 -45.77
CA ASN A 493 8.71 15.75 -45.52
C ASN A 493 9.21 17.13 -45.02
N GLN A 494 8.30 17.98 -44.54
CA GLN A 494 8.59 19.35 -44.07
C GLN A 494 9.20 19.36 -42.66
N ALA A 495 9.01 18.30 -41.88
CA ALA A 495 9.56 18.19 -40.54
C ALA A 495 10.83 17.33 -40.54
N ILE A 496 11.99 17.95 -40.28
CA ILE A 496 13.20 17.23 -39.88
C ILE A 496 12.91 16.62 -38.51
N ILE A 497 12.61 15.32 -38.47
CA ILE A 497 12.33 14.60 -37.23
C ILE A 497 13.66 14.44 -36.48
N PRO A 498 13.85 15.00 -35.27
CA PRO A 498 15.07 14.74 -34.51
C PRO A 498 15.06 13.32 -33.93
N ALA A 499 16.26 12.78 -33.69
CA ALA A 499 16.43 11.48 -33.05
C ALA A 499 15.71 11.42 -31.69
N SER A 500 15.11 10.28 -31.35
CA SER A 500 14.51 10.10 -30.01
C SER A 500 15.58 10.00 -28.92
N GLU A 501 15.25 10.41 -27.69
CA GLU A 501 16.13 10.24 -26.52
C GLU A 501 16.63 8.80 -26.39
N LYS A 502 15.77 7.81 -26.69
CA LYS A 502 16.14 6.39 -26.68
C LYS A 502 17.18 6.05 -27.74
N GLN A 503 17.08 6.63 -28.93
CA GLN A 503 18.07 6.45 -29.99
C GLN A 503 19.40 7.09 -29.58
N LEU A 504 19.38 8.34 -29.10
CA LEU A 504 20.58 9.04 -28.62
C LEU A 504 21.27 8.26 -27.49
N ALA A 505 20.52 7.85 -26.46
CA ALA A 505 21.05 7.07 -25.35
C ALA A 505 21.58 5.69 -25.80
N LEU A 506 20.99 5.08 -26.83
CA LEU A 506 21.50 3.83 -27.39
C LEU A 506 22.79 4.05 -28.17
N ILE A 507 22.87 5.11 -28.97
CA ILE A 507 24.09 5.50 -29.71
C ILE A 507 25.23 5.74 -28.73
N ILE A 508 25.03 6.59 -27.71
CA ILE A 508 26.03 6.87 -26.68
C ILE A 508 26.51 5.56 -26.03
N ARG A 509 25.57 4.72 -25.59
CA ARG A 509 25.91 3.43 -24.97
C ARG A 509 26.70 2.50 -25.89
N LEU A 510 26.37 2.45 -27.19
CA LEU A 510 27.06 1.61 -28.16
C LEU A 510 28.45 2.16 -28.48
N VAL A 511 28.58 3.48 -28.62
CA VAL A 511 29.86 4.17 -28.84
C VAL A 511 30.80 3.96 -27.66
N ASP A 512 30.31 4.15 -26.43
CA ASP A 512 31.07 3.88 -25.19
C ASP A 512 31.50 2.41 -25.13
N LYS A 513 30.58 1.49 -25.43
CA LYS A 513 30.84 0.05 -25.42
C LYS A 513 31.90 -0.37 -26.44
N LEU A 514 31.93 0.28 -27.60
CA LEU A 514 32.88 0.03 -28.68
C LEU A 514 34.17 0.85 -28.54
N ASN A 515 34.25 1.73 -27.53
CA ASN A 515 35.35 2.66 -27.31
C ASN A 515 35.65 3.52 -28.56
N LEU A 516 34.59 3.99 -29.23
CA LEU A 516 34.68 4.85 -30.41
C LEU A 516 34.61 6.33 -30.02
N ASP A 517 35.20 7.20 -30.85
CA ASP A 517 35.06 8.65 -30.69
C ASP A 517 33.78 9.13 -31.38
N LEU A 518 32.79 9.53 -30.57
CA LEU A 518 31.51 10.03 -31.04
C LEU A 518 31.66 11.23 -31.98
N SER A 519 32.58 12.15 -31.68
CA SER A 519 32.74 13.40 -32.43
C SER A 519 33.22 13.14 -33.85
N LYS A 520 34.17 12.22 -33.99
CA LYS A 520 34.68 11.76 -35.29
C LYS A 520 33.58 11.08 -36.10
N LEU A 521 32.81 10.19 -35.47
CA LEU A 521 31.74 9.43 -36.10
C LEU A 521 30.61 10.35 -36.62
N LEU A 522 30.26 11.39 -35.86
CA LEU A 522 29.31 12.41 -36.30
C LEU A 522 29.88 13.25 -37.46
N SER A 523 31.16 13.63 -37.39
CA SER A 523 31.81 14.41 -38.45
C SER A 523 31.87 13.69 -39.80
N GLU A 524 32.05 12.36 -39.80
CA GLU A 524 32.02 11.51 -40.99
C GLU A 524 30.63 11.49 -41.65
N MET A 525 29.58 11.72 -40.87
CA MET A 525 28.20 11.88 -41.34
C MET A 525 27.86 13.34 -41.71
N GLY A 526 28.81 14.26 -41.60
CA GLY A 526 28.60 15.70 -41.83
C GLY A 526 27.82 16.40 -40.73
N ILE A 527 27.86 15.87 -39.50
CA ILE A 527 27.07 16.32 -38.35
C ILE A 527 27.99 16.86 -37.26
N SER A 528 27.71 18.05 -36.72
CA SER A 528 28.53 18.67 -35.67
C SER A 528 28.18 18.20 -34.26
N ASP A 529 26.89 17.96 -34.01
CA ASP A 529 26.38 17.65 -32.68
C ASP A 529 25.37 16.50 -32.74
N ILE A 530 25.36 15.66 -31.70
CA ILE A 530 24.46 14.49 -31.64
C ILE A 530 22.97 14.88 -31.71
N SER A 531 22.62 16.10 -31.31
CA SER A 531 21.26 16.68 -31.39
C SER A 531 20.80 17.00 -32.82
N GLU A 532 21.71 16.99 -33.80
CA GLU A 532 21.39 17.16 -35.22
C GLU A 532 21.00 15.84 -35.89
N LEU A 533 21.22 14.70 -35.23
CA LEU A 533 20.76 13.41 -35.74
C LEU A 533 19.24 13.40 -35.94
N THR A 534 18.81 12.75 -37.02
CA THR A 534 17.42 12.69 -37.44
C THR A 534 16.83 11.30 -37.18
N GLY A 535 15.61 11.27 -36.67
CA GLY A 535 14.79 10.07 -36.47
C GLY A 535 13.80 9.84 -37.62
N GLY A 536 12.87 8.90 -37.42
CA GLY A 536 11.82 8.62 -38.41
C GLY A 536 12.24 7.67 -39.54
N ARG A 537 11.38 7.53 -40.55
CA ARG A 537 11.57 6.63 -41.69
C ARG A 537 12.56 7.30 -42.67
N GLY A 538 13.80 6.82 -42.69
CA GLY A 538 14.91 7.43 -43.46
C GLY A 538 15.80 8.41 -42.68
N GLY A 539 15.62 8.51 -41.35
CA GLY A 539 16.50 9.31 -40.49
C GLY A 539 17.86 8.63 -40.23
N ASN A 540 18.91 9.45 -40.12
CA ASN A 540 20.29 8.97 -40.02
C ASN A 540 20.63 8.33 -38.66
N ALA A 541 19.84 8.57 -37.60
CA ALA A 541 20.06 7.97 -36.29
C ALA A 541 19.87 6.45 -36.31
N SER A 542 18.88 5.94 -37.04
CA SER A 542 18.63 4.50 -37.13
C SER A 542 19.71 3.79 -37.95
N GLU A 543 20.23 4.46 -38.98
CA GLU A 543 21.33 3.96 -39.79
C GLU A 543 22.62 3.85 -38.96
N LEU A 544 22.95 4.92 -38.22
CA LEU A 544 24.09 4.91 -37.28
C LEU A 544 23.96 3.80 -36.23
N ILE A 545 22.78 3.62 -35.64
CA ILE A 545 22.53 2.51 -34.70
C ILE A 545 22.76 1.15 -35.37
N GLY A 546 22.31 0.97 -36.61
CA GLY A 546 22.54 -0.26 -37.38
C GLY A 546 24.04 -0.55 -37.53
N ASN A 547 24.80 0.44 -38.00
CA ASN A 547 26.25 0.34 -38.19
C ASN A 547 26.98 0.01 -36.88
N LEU A 548 26.60 0.67 -35.78
CA LEU A 548 27.19 0.42 -34.45
C LEU A 548 26.83 -0.98 -33.92
N ILE A 549 25.61 -1.45 -34.16
CA ILE A 549 25.21 -2.81 -33.77
C ILE A 549 26.00 -3.85 -34.57
N ASP A 550 26.22 -3.62 -35.86
CA ASP A 550 26.99 -4.55 -36.69
C ASP A 550 28.47 -4.55 -36.30
N LEU A 551 29.05 -3.39 -35.96
CA LEU A 551 30.39 -3.31 -35.35
C LEU A 551 30.48 -4.08 -34.02
N ASP A 552 29.45 -4.00 -33.16
CA ASP A 552 29.42 -4.76 -31.90
C ASP A 552 29.29 -6.26 -32.11
N LYS A 553 28.64 -6.70 -33.19
CA LYS A 553 28.55 -8.11 -33.57
C LYS A 553 29.90 -8.67 -34.02
N GLU A 554 30.67 -7.89 -34.78
CA GLU A 554 32.00 -8.24 -35.28
C GLU A 554 33.10 -8.09 -34.22
N SER A 555 32.79 -7.45 -33.09
CA SER A 555 33.71 -7.34 -31.96
C SER A 555 34.04 -8.71 -31.35
N PRO A 556 35.19 -8.87 -30.67
CA PRO A 556 35.58 -10.13 -30.02
C PRO A 556 34.49 -10.65 -29.07
N ALA A 557 34.33 -11.98 -29.04
CA ALA A 557 33.37 -12.64 -28.17
C ALA A 557 33.61 -12.31 -26.69
N THR A 558 32.52 -12.16 -25.94
CA THR A 558 32.61 -11.91 -24.50
C THR A 558 33.09 -13.16 -23.75
N GLU A 559 33.77 -12.98 -22.61
CA GLU A 559 34.23 -14.10 -21.77
C GLU A 559 33.09 -15.08 -21.43
N LYS A 560 31.88 -14.57 -21.15
CA LYS A 560 30.70 -15.43 -20.93
C LYS A 560 30.31 -16.27 -22.14
N GLN A 561 30.47 -15.74 -23.35
CA GLN A 561 30.21 -16.52 -24.57
C GLN A 561 31.29 -17.59 -24.75
N LYS A 562 32.56 -17.26 -24.51
CA LYS A 562 33.67 -18.22 -24.55
C LYS A 562 33.51 -19.35 -23.52
N GLU A 563 33.17 -19.00 -22.27
CA GLU A 563 32.84 -19.96 -21.20
C GLU A 563 31.64 -20.85 -21.59
N ALA A 564 30.59 -20.24 -22.17
CA ALA A 564 29.42 -20.99 -22.60
C ALA A 564 29.74 -21.98 -23.73
N ILE A 565 30.56 -21.59 -24.70
CA ILE A 565 31.05 -22.49 -25.76
C ILE A 565 31.83 -23.64 -25.13
N THR A 566 32.81 -23.33 -24.27
CA THR A 566 33.65 -24.32 -23.57
C THR A 566 32.79 -25.34 -22.82
N SER A 567 31.88 -24.86 -21.98
CA SER A 567 31.01 -25.73 -21.18
C SER A 567 30.07 -26.59 -22.04
N MET A 568 29.58 -26.06 -23.17
CA MET A 568 28.70 -26.82 -24.07
C MET A 568 29.48 -27.87 -24.88
N SER A 569 30.71 -27.57 -25.30
CA SER A 569 31.61 -28.50 -25.96
C SER A 569 32.00 -29.66 -25.05
N GLU A 570 32.38 -29.38 -23.80
CA GLU A 570 32.65 -30.39 -22.76
C GLU A 570 31.46 -31.32 -22.56
N LYS A 571 30.25 -30.77 -22.47
CA LYS A 571 29.01 -31.54 -22.30
C LYS A 571 28.66 -32.43 -23.48
N LEU A 572 29.13 -32.08 -24.67
CA LEU A 572 28.98 -32.89 -25.87
C LEU A 572 30.13 -33.89 -26.06
N GLU A 573 31.16 -33.84 -25.20
CA GLU A 573 32.39 -34.62 -25.33
C GLU A 573 33.12 -34.35 -26.66
N ILE A 574 32.99 -33.12 -27.18
CA ILE A 574 33.64 -32.69 -28.42
C ILE A 574 34.77 -31.73 -28.06
N PRO A 575 36.00 -31.91 -28.59
CA PRO A 575 37.07 -30.93 -28.45
C PRO A 575 36.60 -29.52 -28.83
N ILE A 576 37.06 -28.51 -28.11
CA ILE A 576 36.59 -27.14 -28.31
C ILE A 576 36.95 -26.64 -29.72
N GLU A 577 38.09 -27.07 -30.25
CA GLU A 577 38.59 -26.77 -31.59
C GLU A 577 37.60 -27.24 -32.67
N GLN A 578 37.08 -28.46 -32.54
CA GLN A 578 36.06 -29.00 -33.46
C GLN A 578 34.73 -28.24 -33.36
N SER A 579 34.43 -27.67 -32.20
CA SER A 579 33.23 -26.84 -32.04
C SER A 579 33.41 -25.49 -32.74
N ILE A 580 34.59 -24.89 -32.66
CA ILE A 580 34.92 -23.60 -33.28
C ILE A 580 34.93 -23.72 -34.82
N GLU A 581 35.42 -24.83 -35.37
CA GLU A 581 35.41 -25.09 -36.82
C GLU A 581 34.00 -25.00 -37.44
N LEU A 582 32.94 -25.27 -36.67
CA LEU A 582 31.55 -25.18 -37.15
C LEU A 582 31.15 -23.75 -37.57
N VAL A 583 31.89 -22.75 -37.12
CA VAL A 583 31.70 -21.34 -37.51
C VAL A 583 32.93 -20.78 -38.22
N MET A 584 33.85 -21.63 -38.68
CA MET A 584 35.04 -21.26 -39.45
C MET A 584 35.98 -20.26 -38.74
N ALA A 585 35.97 -20.22 -37.40
CA ALA A 585 36.88 -19.38 -36.62
C ALA A 585 38.21 -20.12 -36.31
N GLU A 586 39.30 -19.38 -36.17
CA GLU A 586 40.62 -19.95 -35.89
C GLU A 586 40.77 -20.42 -34.42
N SER A 587 40.15 -19.72 -33.47
CA SER A 587 40.23 -20.01 -32.05
C SER A 587 39.07 -19.40 -31.26
N VAL A 588 38.90 -19.80 -30.00
CA VAL A 588 37.89 -19.22 -29.09
C VAL A 588 38.21 -17.76 -28.77
N ASP A 589 39.48 -17.38 -28.86
CA ASP A 589 39.90 -16.01 -28.54
C ASP A 589 39.74 -15.05 -29.71
N SER A 590 39.74 -15.57 -30.94
CA SER A 590 39.58 -14.78 -32.17
C SER A 590 38.15 -14.77 -32.72
N ILE A 591 37.23 -15.53 -32.10
CA ILE A 591 35.83 -15.60 -32.53
C ILE A 591 35.09 -14.29 -32.22
N SER A 592 34.29 -13.81 -33.16
CA SER A 592 33.42 -12.64 -32.96
C SER A 592 32.19 -12.98 -32.11
N LYS A 593 31.49 -11.96 -31.60
CA LYS A 593 30.24 -12.17 -30.84
C LYS A 593 29.15 -12.82 -31.70
N SER A 594 29.10 -12.51 -33.00
CA SER A 594 28.12 -13.07 -33.94
C SER A 594 28.35 -14.57 -34.15
N GLU A 595 29.58 -14.96 -34.45
CA GLU A 595 30.01 -16.35 -34.61
C GLU A 595 29.83 -17.13 -33.30
N ALA A 596 30.22 -16.56 -32.16
CA ALA A 596 30.04 -17.20 -30.86
C ALA A 596 28.56 -17.47 -30.55
N SER A 597 27.67 -16.53 -30.87
CA SER A 597 26.23 -16.69 -30.65
C SER A 597 25.61 -17.74 -31.57
N ALA A 598 26.08 -17.80 -32.83
CA ALA A 598 25.69 -18.83 -33.79
C ALA A 598 26.14 -20.22 -33.31
N LEU A 599 27.40 -20.33 -32.84
CA LEU A 599 27.96 -21.56 -32.32
C LEU A 599 27.21 -22.06 -31.08
N ILE A 600 26.96 -21.19 -30.09
CA ILE A 600 26.16 -21.53 -28.90
C ILE A 600 24.78 -22.06 -29.29
N SER A 601 24.14 -21.45 -30.30
CA SER A 601 22.82 -21.90 -30.78
C SER A 601 22.88 -23.29 -31.43
N LEU A 602 23.93 -23.56 -32.23
CA LEU A 602 24.18 -24.88 -32.82
C LEU A 602 24.42 -25.94 -31.74
N LEU A 603 25.34 -25.69 -30.81
CA LEU A 603 25.66 -26.62 -29.71
C LEU A 603 24.43 -26.92 -28.85
N LYS A 604 23.63 -25.89 -28.51
CA LYS A 604 22.39 -26.05 -27.76
C LYS A 604 21.36 -26.93 -28.49
N LYS A 605 21.24 -26.79 -29.81
CA LYS A 605 20.37 -27.62 -30.65
C LYS A 605 20.84 -29.09 -30.65
N THR A 606 22.15 -29.31 -30.74
CA THR A 606 22.75 -30.64 -30.69
C THR A 606 22.54 -31.32 -29.34
N ILE A 607 22.76 -30.62 -28.23
CA ILE A 607 22.49 -31.11 -26.86
C ILE A 607 21.01 -31.50 -26.70
N SER A 608 20.10 -30.66 -27.21
CA SER A 608 18.66 -30.92 -27.20
C SER A 608 18.31 -32.21 -27.96
N ASN A 609 18.90 -32.40 -29.14
CA ASN A 609 18.67 -33.58 -29.97
C ASN A 609 19.22 -34.86 -29.34
N ASN A 610 20.41 -34.83 -28.74
CA ASN A 610 20.97 -35.99 -28.03
C ASN A 610 20.09 -36.40 -26.82
N ARG A 611 19.56 -35.42 -26.07
CA ARG A 611 18.61 -35.69 -24.99
C ARG A 611 17.29 -36.30 -25.45
N ARG A 612 16.83 -35.99 -26.68
CA ARG A 612 15.62 -36.59 -27.27
C ARG A 612 15.85 -37.99 -27.85
N LYS A 613 17.09 -38.37 -28.16
CA LYS A 613 17.44 -39.73 -28.59
C LYS A 613 17.69 -40.71 -27.43
N HIS A 614 18.02 -40.18 -26.24
CA HIS A 614 18.24 -40.96 -25.01
C HIS A 614 17.01 -41.04 -24.09
N LYS A 615 15.91 -40.37 -24.44
CA LYS A 615 14.57 -40.55 -23.86
C LYS A 615 13.73 -41.34 -24.84
#